data_AF-A0AAV4XFP1-F1
#
_entry.id   AF-A0AAV4XFP1-F1
#
_cell.length_a   1.000
_cell.length_b   1.000
_cell.length_c   1.000
_cell.angle_alpha   90.00
_cell.angle_beta   90.00
_cell.angle_gamma   90.00
#
_symmetry.space_group_name_H-M   'P 1'
#
loop_
_entity.id
_entity.type
_entity.pdbx_description
1 polymer ?
#
loop_
_entity_poly.entity_id
_entity_poly.type
_entity_poly.pdbx_seq_one_letter_code
_entity_poly.pdbx_strand_id
1 'polypeptide(L)'
;MSYYTSIAHLYMGNQAEENEKWGERVAWYQSAFDHLNETFKIAKNMDREDLNEPLTFTMDVIGGKHSSSKKENEFVYHDKVPSLNSLPELKGASLVKGIPLVLLILMCQVQISLLVLFLWKLTKLPSLYRCFNIFLD
;
A
#
# COMPACT_ATOMS: atom_id res chain seq x y z
N MET A 1 7.60 -7.52 6.92
CA MET A 1 6.12 -7.58 6.87
C MET A 1 5.44 -6.75 7.97
N SER A 2 6.16 -6.30 9.02
CA SER A 2 5.56 -5.62 10.18
C SER A 2 4.79 -4.33 9.87
N TYR A 3 5.16 -3.57 8.83
CA TYR A 3 4.45 -2.34 8.47
C TYR A 3 2.98 -2.60 8.09
N TYR A 4 2.73 -3.50 7.13
CA TYR A 4 1.36 -3.80 6.72
C TYR A 4 0.55 -4.49 7.82
N THR A 5 1.20 -5.25 8.70
CA THR A 5 0.56 -5.79 9.91
C THR A 5 0.10 -4.68 10.85
N SER A 6 0.93 -3.65 11.08
CA SER A 6 0.52 -2.50 11.90
C SER A 6 -0.71 -1.77 11.35
N ILE A 7 -0.79 -1.62 10.02
CA ILE A 7 -1.96 -1.04 9.35
C ILE A 7 -3.19 -1.94 9.52
N ALA A 8 -3.04 -3.26 9.33
CA ALA A 8 -4.14 -4.19 9.54
C ALA A 8 -4.68 -4.13 10.97
N HIS A 9 -3.79 -4.10 11.97
CA HIS A 9 -4.17 -3.99 13.39
C HIS A 9 -4.81 -2.64 13.72
N LEU A 10 -4.37 -1.54 13.08
CA LEU A 10 -5.03 -0.24 13.20
C LEU A 10 -6.49 -0.31 12.76
N TYR A 11 -6.78 -0.95 11.62
CA TYR A 11 -8.16 -1.11 11.15
C TYR A 11 -8.99 -2.06 12.03
N MET A 12 -8.40 -3.11 12.59
CA MET A 12 -9.08 -3.95 13.59
C MET A 12 -9.41 -3.16 14.87
N GLY A 13 -8.52 -2.26 15.30
CA GLY A 13 -8.77 -1.35 16.41
C GLY A 13 -9.92 -0.38 16.11
N ASN A 14 -9.97 0.18 14.90
CA ASN A 14 -11.11 1.01 14.46
C ASN A 14 -12.42 0.22 14.45
N GLN A 15 -12.40 -1.04 13.99
CA GLN A 15 -13.58 -1.89 14.02
C GLN A 15 -14.03 -2.21 15.45
N ALA A 16 -13.10 -2.40 16.39
CA ALA A 16 -13.42 -2.58 17.80
C ALA A 16 -14.04 -1.30 18.41
N GLU A 17 -13.57 -0.12 17.98
CA GLU A 17 -14.12 1.18 18.35
C GLU A 17 -15.57 1.35 17.87
N GLU A 18 -15.86 0.99 16.61
CA GLU A 18 -17.22 1.00 16.04
C GLU A 18 -18.17 0.04 16.75
N ASN A 19 -17.65 -1.06 17.30
CA ASN A 19 -18.42 -2.04 18.07
C ASN A 19 -18.46 -1.73 19.58
N GLU A 20 -17.99 -0.55 20.00
CA GLU A 20 -17.96 -0.09 21.40
C GLU A 20 -17.17 -1.03 22.34
N LYS A 21 -16.20 -1.78 21.81
CA LYS A 21 -15.33 -2.68 22.59
C LYS A 21 -14.03 -1.97 22.97
N TRP A 22 -14.10 -1.16 24.02
CA TRP A 22 -13.01 -0.27 24.42
C TRP A 22 -11.75 -1.00 24.89
N GLY A 23 -11.88 -2.14 25.57
CA GLY A 23 -10.75 -2.97 25.97
C GLY A 23 -10.05 -3.63 24.78
N GLU A 24 -10.83 -4.17 23.84
CA GLU A 24 -10.32 -4.83 22.61
C GLU A 24 -9.59 -3.83 21.71
N ARG A 25 -10.14 -2.62 21.56
CA ARG A 25 -9.52 -1.50 20.82
C ARG A 25 -8.10 -1.21 21.31
N VAL A 26 -7.89 -1.14 22.63
CA VAL A 26 -6.58 -0.87 23.22
C VAL A 26 -5.56 -1.96 22.88
N ALA A 27 -5.98 -3.23 22.94
CA ALA A 27 -5.11 -4.35 22.58
C ALA A 27 -4.67 -4.30 21.10
N TRP A 28 -5.61 -4.00 20.20
CA TRP A 28 -5.31 -3.86 18.76
C TRP A 28 -4.35 -2.71 18.48
N TYR A 29 -4.58 -1.52 19.04
CA TYR A 29 -3.69 -0.38 18.82
C TYR A 29 -2.32 -0.59 19.47
N GLN A 30 -2.23 -1.26 20.62
CA GLN A 30 -0.95 -1.64 21.23
C GLN A 30 -0.15 -2.53 20.29
N SER A 31 -0.77 -3.57 19.73
CA SER A 31 -0.09 -4.45 18.77
C SER A 31 0.31 -3.72 17.48
N ALA A 32 -0.52 -2.82 16.99
CA ALA A 32 -0.19 -1.98 15.84
C ALA A 32 1.07 -1.13 16.11
N PHE A 33 1.13 -0.51 17.29
CA PHE A 33 2.26 0.31 17.71
C PHE A 33 3.55 -0.50 17.86
N ASP A 34 3.48 -1.71 18.42
CA ASP A 34 4.64 -2.59 18.60
C ASP A 34 5.24 -3.02 17.25
N HIS A 35 4.39 -3.43 16.29
CA HIS A 35 4.84 -3.78 14.93
C HIS A 35 5.36 -2.56 14.14
N LEU A 36 4.82 -1.37 14.39
CA LEU A 36 5.35 -0.16 13.78
C LEU A 36 6.75 0.17 14.32
N ASN A 37 6.97 0.02 15.63
CA ASN A 37 8.30 0.20 16.23
C ASN A 37 9.33 -0.81 15.69
N GLU A 38 8.93 -2.06 15.45
CA GLU A 38 9.77 -3.04 14.75
C GLU A 38 10.11 -2.56 13.34
N THR A 39 9.13 -2.03 12.61
CA THR A 39 9.34 -1.47 11.26
C THR A 39 10.37 -0.34 11.29
N PHE A 40 10.28 0.58 12.26
CA PHE A 40 11.26 1.65 12.43
C PHE A 40 12.68 1.12 12.69
N LYS A 41 12.83 0.05 13.48
CA LYS A 41 14.14 -0.57 13.71
C LYS A 41 14.73 -1.13 12.42
N ILE A 42 13.91 -1.77 11.59
CA ILE A 42 14.38 -2.32 10.31
C ILE A 42 14.67 -1.19 9.32
N ALA A 43 13.82 -0.17 9.25
CA ALA A 43 13.99 0.97 8.33
C ALA A 43 15.30 1.73 8.58
N LYS A 44 15.70 1.91 9.85
CA LYS A 44 17.00 2.50 10.21
C LYS A 44 18.20 1.72 9.66
N ASN A 45 18.06 0.41 9.46
CA ASN A 45 19.12 -0.43 8.89
C ASN A 45 19.13 -0.44 7.36
N MET A 46 18.09 0.08 6.68
CA MET A 46 18.01 0.09 5.22
C MET A 46 18.64 1.32 4.57
N ASP A 47 18.93 2.38 5.33
CA ASP A 47 19.51 3.66 4.86
C ASP A 47 18.73 4.26 3.67
N ARG A 48 17.40 4.33 3.82
CA ARG A 48 16.44 4.78 2.81
C ARG A 48 15.64 5.96 3.31
N GLU A 49 16.04 7.17 2.91
CA GLU A 49 15.39 8.41 3.35
C GLU A 49 13.94 8.54 2.87
N ASP A 50 13.60 7.93 1.74
CA ASP A 50 12.24 7.90 1.17
C ASP A 50 11.21 7.20 2.06
N LEU A 51 11.66 6.42 3.05
CA LEU A 51 10.78 5.76 4.01
C LEU A 51 10.47 6.62 5.25
N ASN A 52 11.22 7.70 5.50
CA ASN A 52 11.08 8.47 6.75
C ASN A 52 9.73 9.19 6.85
N GLU A 53 9.28 9.82 5.77
CA GLU A 53 8.00 10.52 5.72
C GLU A 53 6.80 9.58 5.95
N PRO A 54 6.61 8.47 5.20
CA PRO A 54 5.46 7.59 5.40
C PRO A 54 5.49 6.88 6.76
N LEU A 55 6.67 6.55 7.29
CA LEU A 55 6.79 5.96 8.62
C LEU A 55 6.44 6.94 9.73
N THR A 56 6.89 8.19 9.62
CA THR A 56 6.56 9.25 10.59
C THR A 56 5.06 9.54 10.57
N PHE A 57 4.46 9.66 9.38
CA PHE A 57 3.01 9.82 9.23
C PHE A 57 2.24 8.70 9.94
N THR A 58 2.66 7.45 9.71
CA THR A 58 2.01 6.29 10.33
C THR A 58 2.21 6.26 11.85
N MET A 59 3.35 6.74 12.34
CA MET A 59 3.64 6.87 13.77
C MET A 59 2.73 7.88 14.45
N ASP A 60 2.50 9.02 13.81
CA ASP A 60 1.62 10.06 14.36
C ASP A 60 0.17 9.54 14.47
N VAL A 61 -0.31 8.84 13.45
CA VAL A 61 -1.66 8.25 13.44
C VAL A 61 -1.81 7.14 14.47
N ILE A 62 -0.94 6.13 14.43
CA ILE A 62 -1.04 4.95 15.31
C ILE A 62 -0.70 5.33 16.77
N GLY A 63 0.35 6.12 16.98
CA GLY A 63 0.76 6.60 18.30
C GLY A 63 -0.30 7.50 18.94
N GLY A 64 -0.91 8.39 18.16
CA GLY A 64 -2.03 9.21 18.61
C GLY A 64 -3.23 8.36 19.06
N LYS A 65 -3.67 7.41 18.22
CA LYS A 65 -4.79 6.50 18.53
C LYS A 65 -4.49 5.60 19.73
N HIS A 66 -3.28 5.04 19.81
CA HIS A 66 -2.88 4.20 20.93
C HIS A 66 -2.92 4.97 22.26
N SER A 67 -2.30 6.14 22.32
CA SER A 67 -2.27 6.98 23.51
C SER A 67 -3.65 7.44 23.97
N SER A 68 -4.49 7.92 23.03
CA SER A 68 -5.88 8.30 23.32
C SER A 68 -6.69 7.09 23.81
N SER A 69 -6.56 5.93 23.15
CA SER A 69 -7.34 4.76 23.51
C SER A 69 -7.04 4.24 24.91
N LYS A 70 -5.74 4.22 25.27
CA LYS A 70 -5.26 3.80 26.58
C LYS A 70 -5.76 4.73 27.67
N LYS A 71 -5.64 6.05 27.45
CA LYS A 71 -6.14 7.07 28.37
C LYS A 71 -7.65 6.94 28.58
N GLU A 72 -8.42 6.88 27.50
CA GLU A 72 -9.88 6.74 27.60
C GLU A 72 -10.30 5.47 28.34
N ASN A 73 -9.61 4.35 28.10
CA ASN A 73 -9.92 3.12 28.81
C ASN A 73 -9.51 3.17 30.29
N GLU A 74 -8.39 3.82 30.63
CA GLU A 74 -7.93 3.98 32.02
C GLU A 74 -8.80 4.94 32.85
N PHE A 75 -9.41 5.96 32.24
CA PHE A 75 -10.15 7.00 32.97
C PHE A 75 -11.67 6.95 32.82
N VAL A 76 -12.18 6.40 31.70
CA VAL A 76 -13.62 6.42 31.38
C VAL A 76 -14.18 5.01 31.42
N TYR A 77 -13.70 4.12 30.55
CA TYR A 77 -14.39 2.84 30.30
C TYR A 77 -14.02 1.72 31.27
N HIS A 78 -12.76 1.68 31.75
CA HIS A 78 -12.22 0.65 32.64
C HIS A 78 -12.46 -0.79 32.15
N ASP A 79 -12.54 -0.99 30.85
CA ASP A 79 -12.82 -2.28 30.25
C ASP A 79 -11.58 -3.17 30.27
N LYS A 80 -11.78 -4.49 30.36
CA LYS A 80 -10.68 -5.45 30.46
C LYS A 80 -9.98 -5.58 29.12
N VAL A 81 -8.69 -5.25 29.09
CA VAL A 81 -7.86 -5.41 27.88
C VAL A 81 -7.58 -6.90 27.64
N PRO A 82 -8.03 -7.50 26.52
CA PRO A 82 -7.76 -8.90 26.19
C PRO A 82 -6.30 -9.09 25.75
N SER A 83 -5.80 -10.32 25.85
CA SER A 83 -4.47 -10.67 25.34
C SER A 83 -4.50 -10.86 23.83
N LEU A 84 -3.39 -10.59 23.14
CA LEU A 84 -3.31 -10.71 21.68
C LEU A 84 -3.67 -12.10 21.15
N ASN A 85 -3.36 -13.16 21.92
CA ASN A 85 -3.68 -14.54 21.56
C ASN A 85 -5.20 -14.85 21.64
N SER A 86 -5.98 -14.03 22.34
CA SER A 86 -7.43 -14.19 22.44
C SER A 86 -8.20 -13.41 21.37
N LEU A 87 -7.49 -12.60 20.58
CA LEU A 87 -8.09 -11.80 19.52
C LEU A 87 -8.40 -12.64 18.27
N PRO A 88 -9.43 -12.28 17.49
CA PRO A 88 -9.76 -12.98 16.26
C PRO A 88 -8.61 -12.90 15.26
N GLU A 89 -8.25 -14.05 14.68
CA GLU A 89 -7.17 -14.14 13.69
C GLU A 89 -7.53 -13.40 12.39
N LEU A 90 -6.60 -12.58 11.91
CA LEU A 90 -6.75 -11.79 10.68
C LEU A 90 -6.64 -12.69 9.44
N LYS A 91 -7.76 -12.87 8.74
CA LYS A 91 -7.80 -13.56 7.45
C LYS A 91 -7.49 -12.58 6.32
N GLY A 92 -6.34 -12.76 5.66
CA GLY A 92 -5.98 -11.98 4.48
C GLY A 92 -6.87 -12.30 3.27
N ALA A 93 -7.23 -11.27 2.50
CA ALA A 93 -7.93 -11.43 1.23
C ALA A 93 -6.98 -11.15 0.06
N SER A 94 -6.88 -12.09 -0.89
CA SER A 94 -6.13 -11.87 -2.13
C SER A 94 -6.99 -11.13 -3.15
N LEU A 95 -6.73 -9.85 -3.34
CA LEU A 95 -7.47 -8.98 -4.27
C LEU A 95 -6.76 -8.78 -5.61
N VAL A 96 -5.49 -9.16 -5.72
CA VAL A 96 -4.72 -9.03 -6.95
C VAL A 96 -4.78 -10.35 -7.72
N LYS A 97 -5.36 -10.32 -8.92
CA LYS A 97 -5.27 -11.41 -9.89
C LYS A 97 -4.22 -11.05 -10.91
N GLY A 98 -3.27 -11.96 -11.17
CA GLY A 98 -2.25 -11.75 -12.19
C GLY A 98 -2.88 -11.55 -13.57
N ILE A 99 -2.40 -10.56 -14.31
CA ILE A 99 -2.81 -10.36 -15.69
C ILE A 99 -2.12 -11.44 -16.54
N PRO A 100 -2.84 -12.19 -17.38
CA PRO A 100 -2.22 -13.19 -18.23
C PRO A 100 -1.30 -12.52 -19.24
N LEU A 101 -0.05 -13.01 -19.34
CA LEU A 101 0.99 -12.47 -20.23
C LEU A 101 0.56 -12.44 -21.72
N VAL A 102 -0.36 -13.32 -22.12
CA VAL A 102 -0.94 -13.37 -23.47
C VAL A 102 -1.62 -12.06 -23.86
N LEU A 103 -2.28 -11.38 -22.92
CA LEU A 103 -2.90 -10.07 -23.17
C LEU A 103 -1.85 -8.99 -23.44
N LEU A 104 -0.72 -9.04 -22.74
CA LEU A 104 0.37 -8.09 -22.90
C LEU A 104 1.04 -8.21 -24.29
N ILE A 105 1.20 -9.45 -24.78
CA ILE A 105 1.75 -9.72 -26.10
C ILE A 105 0.82 -9.22 -27.20
N LEU A 106 -0.50 -9.45 -27.07
CA LEU A 106 -1.48 -8.95 -28.03
C LEU A 106 -1.50 -7.42 -28.14
N MET A 107 -1.37 -6.71 -27.02
CA MET A 107 -1.27 -5.24 -27.04
C MET A 107 -0.02 -4.76 -27.79
N CYS A 108 1.11 -5.46 -27.64
CA CYS A 108 2.34 -5.14 -28.36
C CYS A 108 2.23 -5.42 -29.86
N GLN A 109 1.60 -6.54 -30.26
CA GLN A 109 1.40 -6.90 -31.67
C GLN A 109 0.51 -5.90 -32.41
N VAL A 110 -0.53 -5.37 -31.76
CA VAL A 110 -1.42 -4.35 -32.35
C VAL A 110 -0.66 -3.05 -32.58
N GLN A 111 0.16 -2.61 -31.61
CA GLN A 111 0.96 -1.38 -31.74
C GLN A 111 1.99 -1.48 -32.89
N ILE A 112 2.69 -2.62 -33.00
CA ILE A 112 3.67 -2.86 -34.07
C ILE A 112 2.97 -2.87 -35.43
N SER A 113 1.81 -3.52 -35.53
CA SER A 113 1.05 -3.59 -36.79
C SER A 113 0.58 -2.21 -37.26
N LEU A 114 0.12 -1.35 -36.35
CA LEU A 114 -0.23 0.05 -36.64
C LEU A 114 0.98 0.89 -37.08
N LEU A 115 2.14 0.70 -36.45
CA LEU A 115 3.37 1.38 -36.84
C LEU A 115 3.83 0.96 -38.25
N VAL A 116 3.76 -0.34 -38.57
CA VAL A 116 4.10 -0.86 -39.90
C VAL A 116 3.15 -0.32 -40.97
N LEU A 117 1.84 -0.26 -40.68
CA LEU A 117 0.84 0.35 -41.57
C LEU A 117 1.08 1.85 -41.77
N PHE A 118 1.46 2.57 -40.71
CA PHE A 118 1.78 3.98 -40.77
C PHE A 118 3.02 4.24 -41.65
N LEU A 119 4.10 3.49 -41.43
CA LEU A 119 5.31 3.55 -42.25
C LEU A 119 5.02 3.16 -43.71
N TRP A 120 4.22 2.12 -43.96
CA TRP A 120 3.81 1.75 -45.32
C TRP A 120 2.98 2.83 -46.03
N LYS A 121 2.18 3.58 -45.28
CA LYS A 121 1.39 4.69 -45.83
C LYS A 121 2.27 5.90 -46.15
N LEU A 122 3.28 6.17 -45.32
CA LEU A 122 4.31 7.17 -45.61
C LEU A 122 5.13 6.78 -46.85
N THR A 123 5.42 5.49 -47.05
CA THR A 123 6.19 5.00 -48.20
C THR A 123 5.43 4.99 -49.53
N LYS A 124 4.14 5.31 -49.54
CA LYS A 124 3.32 5.44 -50.76
C LYS A 124 2.93 6.88 -51.13
N LEU A 125 3.31 7.88 -50.33
CA LEU A 125 3.05 9.30 -50.61
C LEU A 125 4.30 9.97 -51.21
N PRO A 126 4.35 10.22 -52.53
CA PRO A 126 5.56 10.73 -53.21
C PRO A 126 5.96 12.15 -52.78
N SER A 127 5.08 12.92 -52.13
CA SER A 127 5.37 14.30 -51.67
C SER A 127 6.10 14.37 -50.33
N LEU A 128 6.03 13.34 -49.47
CA LEU A 128 6.58 13.36 -48.11
C LEU A 128 7.98 12.75 -47.99
N TYR A 129 8.37 11.87 -48.92
CA TYR A 129 9.73 11.30 -48.95
C TYR A 129 10.84 12.35 -49.07
N ARG A 130 10.57 13.45 -49.78
CA ARG A 130 11.58 14.49 -50.02
C ARG A 130 11.89 15.32 -48.78
N CYS A 131 10.94 15.43 -47.85
CA CYS A 131 11.13 16.16 -46.59
C CYS A 131 11.86 15.33 -45.52
N PHE A 132 11.71 14.00 -45.53
CA PHE A 132 12.31 13.15 -44.50
C PHE A 132 13.83 12.98 -44.69
N ASN A 133 14.32 12.98 -45.94
CA ASN A 133 15.75 12.91 -46.26
C ASN A 133 16.55 14.19 -45.97
N ILE A 134 15.90 15.28 -45.54
CA ILE A 134 16.58 16.52 -45.13
C ILE A 134 16.89 16.51 -43.62
N PHE A 135 16.26 15.62 -42.85
CA PHE A 135 16.34 15.61 -41.38
C PHE A 135 17.25 14.51 -40.80
N LEU A 136 17.92 13.74 -41.67
CA LEU A 136 18.73 12.57 -41.32
C LEU A 136 20.21 12.69 -41.76
N ASP A 137 20.61 13.85 -42.28
CA ASP A 137 22.00 14.33 -42.33
C ASP A 137 22.21 15.39 -41.24
#